data_AF-A0A5J6SHV7-F1
#
_entry.id   AF-A0A5J6SHV7-F1
#
_cell.length_a   1.000
_cell.length_b   1.000
_cell.length_c   1.000
_cell.angle_alpha   90.00
_cell.angle_beta   90.00
_cell.angle_gamma   90.00
#
_symmetry.space_group_name_H-M   'P 1'
#
loop_
_entity.id
_entity.type
_entity.pdbx_description
1 polymer ?
#
loop_
_entity_poly.entity_id
_entity_poly.type
_entity_poly.pdbx_seq_one_letter_code
_entity_poly.pdbx_strand_id
1 'polypeptide(L)'
;MSKIKKIIQIIIVSALILFIWWYMGSNFSNKDLKKPIQEYLATNYGLNEDFTILSTDNNWFEGVDHQTIIEIKKPYISYPYLQIERDSLQILDNESDDIYIELFKGAYIEQHPEVFKISNQLIQKYGLVKNSPNEWDVAKQNYYYYLQLNIDSQQEKELLDKFTKNNSINTIDIVPMLKRSEPIRNASYIGVINFIYQFDQYKKTNNVPKAMDIVEDFINSGVFMKGVYNIYVQTINTGPDMKLKDPDAESHVLFSVDENGNHEIIPTPKELY
;
A
#
# COMPACT_ATOMS: atom_id res chain seq x y z
N MET A 1 61.97 25.37 0.91
CA MET A 1 60.65 25.42 0.21
C MET A 1 60.03 24.04 -0.08
N SER A 2 60.77 23.02 -0.55
CA SER A 2 60.14 21.74 -0.94
C SER A 2 59.56 20.92 0.23
N LYS A 3 60.19 20.97 1.42
CA LYS A 3 59.70 20.29 2.63
C LYS A 3 58.38 20.89 3.16
N ILE A 4 58.25 22.22 3.12
CA ILE A 4 57.03 22.94 3.52
C ILE A 4 55.86 22.62 2.58
N LYS A 5 56.12 22.56 1.26
CA LYS A 5 55.11 22.14 0.27
C LYS A 5 54.62 20.71 0.50
N LYS A 6 55.52 19.77 0.84
CA LYS A 6 55.14 18.38 1.19
C LYS A 6 54.28 18.30 2.44
N ILE A 7 54.58 19.09 3.48
CA ILE A 7 53.80 19.11 4.73
C ILE A 7 52.39 19.67 4.49
N ILE A 8 52.27 20.77 3.73
CA ILE A 8 50.96 21.35 3.38
C ILE A 8 50.14 20.35 2.55
N GLN A 9 50.77 19.65 1.60
CA GLN A 9 50.10 18.64 0.78
C GLN A 9 49.61 17.44 1.60
N ILE A 10 50.38 17.01 2.61
CA ILE A 10 49.95 15.97 3.55
C ILE A 10 48.77 16.46 4.39
N ILE A 11 48.81 17.68 4.92
CA ILE A 11 47.71 18.25 5.72
C ILE A 11 46.42 18.33 4.89
N ILE A 12 46.50 18.78 3.64
CA ILE A 12 45.33 18.87 2.74
C ILE A 12 44.77 17.48 2.44
N VAL A 13 45.64 16.49 2.14
CA VAL A 13 45.19 15.11 1.87
C VAL A 13 44.60 14.46 3.12
N SER A 14 45.18 14.67 4.29
CA SER A 14 44.65 14.18 5.57
C SER A 14 43.33 14.84 5.94
N ALA A 15 43.19 16.15 5.70
CA ALA A 15 41.93 16.86 5.90
C ALA A 15 40.86 16.37 4.93
N LEU A 16 41.19 16.11 3.66
CA LEU A 16 40.27 15.50 2.69
C LEU A 16 39.87 14.08 3.07
N ILE A 17 40.77 13.26 3.59
CA ILE A 17 40.45 11.89 4.05
C ILE A 17 39.54 11.94 5.27
N LEU A 18 39.79 12.84 6.23
CA LEU A 18 38.91 13.04 7.38
C LEU A 18 37.56 13.64 6.98
N PHE A 19 37.53 14.53 6.00
CA PHE A 19 36.29 15.06 5.42
C PHE A 19 35.53 13.94 4.71
N ILE A 20 36.18 13.09 3.91
CA ILE A 20 35.55 11.93 3.26
C ILE A 20 35.05 10.91 4.31
N TRP A 21 35.82 10.65 5.37
CA TRP A 21 35.39 9.76 6.46
C TRP A 21 34.22 10.34 7.27
N TRP A 22 34.16 11.66 7.44
CA TRP A 22 33.04 12.31 8.12
C TRP A 22 31.81 12.44 7.20
N TYR A 23 32.02 12.66 5.90
CA TYR A 23 30.97 12.78 4.87
C TYR A 23 30.44 11.43 4.34
N MET A 24 31.19 10.34 4.48
CA MET A 24 30.74 8.97 4.20
C MET A 24 30.41 8.20 5.49
N GLY A 25 30.32 8.90 6.62
CA GLY A 25 30.38 8.35 7.97
C GLY A 25 29.05 8.10 8.68
N SER A 26 27.90 8.20 8.01
CA SER A 26 26.67 7.55 8.47
C SER A 26 26.46 6.30 7.62
N ASN A 27 27.23 5.25 7.93
CA ASN A 27 26.95 3.90 7.43
C ASN A 27 25.68 3.38 8.12
N PHE A 28 24.55 3.97 7.77
CA PHE A 28 23.23 3.49 8.11
C PHE A 28 23.06 2.11 7.48
N SER A 29 22.81 1.11 8.32
CA SER A 29 22.57 -0.26 7.89
C SER A 29 21.15 -0.68 8.25
N ASN A 30 20.58 -1.65 7.52
CA ASN A 30 19.29 -2.24 7.87
C ASN A 30 19.24 -2.76 9.33
N LYS A 31 20.40 -3.05 9.92
CA LYS A 31 20.50 -3.48 11.32
C LYS A 31 20.14 -2.36 12.30
N ASP A 32 20.42 -1.11 11.95
CA ASP A 32 20.15 0.05 12.79
C ASP A 32 18.64 0.36 12.84
N LEU A 33 17.91 0.05 11.76
CA LEU A 33 16.45 0.15 11.69
C LEU A 33 15.70 -0.96 12.40
N LYS A 34 16.32 -2.13 12.62
CA LYS A 34 15.59 -3.30 13.13
C LYS A 34 14.99 -3.03 14.52
N LYS A 35 15.76 -2.41 15.41
CA LYS A 35 15.32 -2.10 16.77
C LYS A 35 14.18 -1.06 16.82
N PRO A 36 14.31 0.14 16.22
CA PRO A 36 13.25 1.15 16.29
C PRO A 36 11.94 0.66 15.67
N ILE A 37 12.00 -0.05 14.54
CA ILE A 37 10.79 -0.63 13.93
C ILE A 37 10.18 -1.71 14.84
N GLN A 38 10.99 -2.58 15.46
CA GLN A 38 10.45 -3.58 16.40
C GLN A 38 9.75 -2.93 17.60
N GLU A 39 10.37 -1.90 18.19
CA GLU A 39 9.81 -1.18 19.34
C GLU A 39 8.51 -0.45 18.95
N TYR A 40 8.47 0.12 17.76
CA TYR A 40 7.29 0.74 17.17
C TYR A 40 6.13 -0.25 16.99
N LEU A 41 6.38 -1.37 16.32
CA LEU A 41 5.38 -2.41 16.07
C LEU A 41 4.84 -3.03 17.38
N ALA A 42 5.74 -3.28 18.35
CA ALA A 42 5.35 -3.83 19.64
C ALA A 42 4.52 -2.85 20.47
N THR A 43 4.92 -1.57 20.50
CA THR A 43 4.29 -0.55 21.35
C THR A 43 2.92 -0.13 20.81
N ASN A 44 2.81 0.09 19.50
CA ASN A 44 1.61 0.68 18.90
C ASN A 44 0.62 -0.39 18.40
N TYR A 45 1.12 -1.57 18.01
CA TYR A 45 0.30 -2.61 17.38
C TYR A 45 0.33 -3.95 18.13
N GLY A 46 1.09 -4.08 19.22
CA GLY A 46 1.19 -5.32 20.00
C GLY A 46 1.91 -6.46 19.27
N LEU A 47 2.61 -6.16 18.17
CA LEU A 47 3.32 -7.12 17.34
C LEU A 47 4.72 -7.40 17.89
N ASN A 48 4.96 -8.63 18.30
CA ASN A 48 6.25 -9.07 18.88
C ASN A 48 7.02 -10.01 17.94
N GLU A 49 6.41 -10.39 16.84
CA GLU A 49 6.98 -11.25 15.82
C GLU A 49 8.07 -10.53 15.02
N ASP A 50 8.94 -11.32 14.38
CA ASP A 50 10.02 -10.79 13.55
C ASP A 50 9.47 -10.31 12.19
N PHE A 51 10.11 -9.28 11.64
CA PHE A 51 9.84 -8.72 10.32
C PHE A 51 11.11 -8.71 9.47
N THR A 52 10.95 -8.57 8.15
CA THR A 52 12.08 -8.46 7.21
C THR A 52 12.06 -7.09 6.55
N ILE A 53 13.16 -6.35 6.59
CA ILE A 53 13.31 -5.11 5.81
C ILE A 53 13.58 -5.53 4.36
N LEU A 54 12.65 -5.23 3.46
CA LEU A 54 12.76 -5.56 2.03
C LEU A 54 13.58 -4.52 1.27
N SER A 55 13.32 -3.25 1.57
CA SER A 55 14.04 -2.13 0.98
C SER A 55 14.08 -0.97 1.98
N THR A 56 15.14 -0.20 1.89
CA THR A 56 15.26 1.08 2.58
C THR A 56 16.05 1.99 1.63
N ASP A 57 15.53 3.17 1.36
CA ASP A 57 16.31 4.15 0.63
C ASP A 57 17.36 4.78 1.55
N ASN A 58 18.43 5.28 0.92
CA ASN A 58 19.41 6.10 1.62
C ASN A 58 19.77 7.28 0.74
N ASN A 59 18.76 8.10 0.44
CA ASN A 59 18.93 9.23 -0.45
C ASN A 59 19.50 10.44 0.31
N TRP A 60 20.78 10.34 0.71
CA TRP A 60 21.50 11.32 1.53
C TRP A 60 21.52 12.74 0.94
N PHE A 61 21.52 12.86 -0.38
CA PHE A 61 21.62 14.15 -1.08
C PHE A 61 20.32 14.95 -1.15
N GLU A 62 19.19 14.32 -0.84
CA GLU A 62 17.86 14.96 -0.92
C GLU A 62 17.33 15.39 0.45
N GLY A 63 18.04 15.08 1.55
CA GLY A 63 17.66 15.48 2.91
C GLY A 63 16.36 14.85 3.43
N VAL A 64 15.82 13.86 2.73
CA VAL A 64 14.56 13.17 3.04
C VAL A 64 14.72 12.09 4.09
N ASP A 65 13.66 11.75 4.82
CA ASP A 65 13.70 10.63 5.78
C ASP A 65 13.85 9.28 5.07
N HIS A 66 14.16 8.23 5.82
CA HIS A 66 14.31 6.88 5.28
C HIS A 66 12.96 6.29 4.88
N GLN A 67 12.84 5.96 3.61
CA GLN A 67 11.70 5.30 2.99
C GLN A 67 11.91 3.79 3.06
N THR A 68 11.23 3.12 3.99
CA THR A 68 11.49 1.71 4.32
C THR A 68 10.25 0.87 4.09
N ILE A 69 10.41 -0.25 3.38
CA ILE A 69 9.35 -1.26 3.25
C ILE A 69 9.75 -2.50 4.03
N ILE A 70 8.84 -2.96 4.87
CA ILE A 70 9.03 -4.19 5.64
C ILE A 70 8.03 -5.26 5.19
N GLU A 71 8.38 -6.51 5.41
CA GLU A 71 7.50 -7.67 5.31
C GLU A 71 7.21 -8.17 6.73
N ILE A 72 5.93 -8.20 7.07
CA ILE A 72 5.41 -8.85 8.27
C ILE A 72 4.75 -10.14 7.82
N LYS A 73 5.19 -11.29 8.36
CA LYS A 73 4.62 -12.62 8.00
C LYS A 73 3.54 -13.11 8.95
N LYS A 74 3.49 -12.54 10.15
CA LYS A 74 2.58 -12.93 11.22
C LYS A 74 2.05 -11.70 11.95
N PRO A 75 0.77 -11.69 12.35
CA PRO A 75 -0.21 -12.77 12.16
C PRO A 75 -0.71 -12.92 10.72
N TYR A 76 -0.54 -11.89 9.88
CA TYR A 76 -0.95 -11.90 8.47
C TYR A 76 0.14 -11.32 7.58
N ILE A 77 0.27 -11.84 6.37
CA ILE A 77 1.25 -11.31 5.39
C ILE A 77 0.87 -9.89 5.00
N SER A 78 1.79 -8.94 5.22
CA SER A 78 1.64 -7.53 4.85
C SER A 78 2.97 -6.88 4.50
N TYR A 79 2.90 -5.77 3.74
CA TYR A 79 4.05 -5.06 3.21
C TYR A 79 3.98 -3.54 3.50
N PRO A 80 3.96 -3.12 4.78
CA PRO A 80 3.81 -1.72 5.11
C PRO A 80 5.05 -0.91 4.74
N TYR A 81 4.78 0.31 4.31
CA TYR A 81 5.73 1.40 4.11
C TYR A 81 5.87 2.22 5.39
N LEU A 82 7.10 2.56 5.75
CA LEU A 82 7.46 3.38 6.89
C LEU A 82 8.34 4.55 6.44
N GLN A 83 7.93 5.77 6.77
CA GLN A 83 8.79 6.95 6.74
C GLN A 83 9.50 7.04 8.09
N ILE A 84 10.83 7.06 8.11
CA ILE A 84 11.63 7.01 9.34
C ILE A 84 12.63 8.15 9.36
N GLU A 85 12.47 9.08 10.31
CA GLU A 85 13.32 10.26 10.46
C GLU A 85 14.80 9.87 10.53
N ARG A 86 15.62 10.60 9.77
CA ARG A 86 16.98 10.22 9.43
C ARG A 86 17.91 10.08 10.64
N ASP A 87 17.88 11.03 11.57
CA ASP A 87 18.88 11.12 12.63
C ASP A 87 18.44 10.40 13.92
N SER A 88 17.17 10.54 14.29
CA SER A 88 16.55 9.95 15.48
C SER A 88 16.05 8.52 15.25
N LEU A 89 15.86 8.12 13.99
CA LEU A 89 15.24 6.85 13.60
C LEU A 89 13.80 6.69 14.12
N GLN A 90 13.13 7.81 14.41
CA GLN A 90 11.74 7.84 14.80
C GLN A 90 10.84 7.55 13.58
N ILE A 91 9.90 6.63 13.73
CA ILE A 91 8.87 6.37 12.72
C ILE A 91 7.89 7.56 12.69
N LEU A 92 7.63 8.08 11.50
CA LEU A 92 6.70 9.19 11.26
C LEU A 92 5.32 8.63 10.90
N ASP A 93 4.45 8.49 11.91
CA ASP A 93 3.13 7.85 11.79
C ASP A 93 2.23 8.46 10.71
N ASN A 94 2.28 9.78 10.56
CA ASN A 94 1.46 10.52 9.60
C ASN A 94 1.95 10.41 8.15
N GLU A 95 3.15 9.86 7.94
CA GLU A 95 3.78 9.69 6.62
C GLU A 95 4.04 8.22 6.29
N SER A 96 3.74 7.33 7.23
CA SER A 96 3.82 5.88 7.07
C SER A 96 2.46 5.29 6.72
N ASP A 97 2.44 4.05 6.23
CA ASP A 97 1.18 3.30 6.15
C ASP A 97 0.66 3.00 7.56
N ASP A 98 -0.67 2.93 7.67
CA ASP A 98 -1.27 2.35 8.86
C ASP A 98 -1.05 0.82 8.88
N ILE A 99 -0.27 0.36 9.87
CA ILE A 99 0.07 -1.06 10.01
C ILE A 99 -1.17 -1.93 10.23
N TYR A 100 -2.18 -1.44 10.96
CA TYR A 100 -3.39 -2.20 11.22
C TYR A 100 -4.19 -2.42 9.92
N ILE A 101 -4.28 -1.40 9.07
CA ILE A 101 -4.94 -1.50 7.77
C ILE A 101 -4.20 -2.47 6.84
N GLU A 102 -2.86 -2.44 6.82
CA GLU A 102 -2.05 -3.39 6.03
C GLU A 102 -2.20 -4.84 6.54
N LEU A 103 -2.28 -5.05 7.86
CA LEU A 103 -2.62 -6.36 8.44
C LEU A 103 -4.05 -6.80 8.12
N PHE A 104 -5.01 -5.87 8.14
CA PHE A 104 -6.40 -6.16 7.79
C PHE A 104 -6.50 -6.60 6.33
N LYS A 105 -5.78 -5.93 5.43
CA LYS A 105 -5.62 -6.34 4.03
C LYS A 105 -5.07 -7.77 3.93
N GLY A 106 -4.00 -8.07 4.65
CA GLY A 106 -3.44 -9.42 4.73
C GLY A 106 -4.45 -10.46 5.22
N ALA A 107 -5.17 -10.16 6.30
CA ALA A 107 -6.20 -11.03 6.86
C ALA A 107 -7.34 -11.30 5.87
N TYR A 108 -7.79 -10.26 5.15
CA TYR A 108 -8.82 -10.38 4.13
C TYR A 108 -8.36 -11.26 2.97
N ILE A 109 -7.10 -11.12 2.55
CA ILE A 109 -6.52 -11.97 1.50
C ILE A 109 -6.48 -13.43 1.92
N GLU A 110 -6.03 -13.72 3.15
CA GLU A 110 -5.92 -15.08 3.66
C GLU A 110 -7.28 -15.74 3.90
N GLN A 111 -8.30 -14.97 4.30
CA GLN A 111 -9.63 -15.48 4.66
C GLN A 111 -10.60 -15.60 3.48
N HIS A 112 -10.36 -14.88 2.36
CA HIS A 112 -11.23 -14.87 1.17
C HIS A 112 -10.49 -15.25 -0.12
N PRO A 113 -9.75 -16.38 -0.17
CA PRO A 113 -8.90 -16.74 -1.32
C PRO A 113 -9.67 -16.88 -2.64
N GLU A 114 -10.95 -17.24 -2.59
CA GLU A 114 -11.84 -17.34 -3.74
C GLU A 114 -12.04 -15.99 -4.46
N VAL A 115 -12.11 -14.88 -3.72
CA VAL A 115 -12.24 -13.54 -4.29
C VAL A 115 -11.03 -13.20 -5.16
N PHE A 116 -9.84 -13.60 -4.72
CA PHE A 116 -8.59 -13.36 -5.45
C PHE A 116 -8.40 -14.32 -6.62
N LYS A 117 -8.91 -15.55 -6.50
CA LYS A 117 -8.97 -16.48 -7.64
C LYS A 117 -9.83 -15.90 -8.77
N ILE A 118 -11.02 -15.38 -8.45
CA ILE A 118 -11.89 -14.71 -9.42
C ILE A 118 -11.24 -13.44 -9.95
N SER A 119 -10.67 -12.59 -9.07
CA SER A 119 -9.94 -11.39 -9.49
C SER A 119 -8.87 -11.70 -10.54
N ASN A 120 -8.08 -12.76 -10.35
CA ASN A 120 -7.06 -13.17 -11.31
C ASN A 120 -7.64 -13.58 -12.68
N GLN A 121 -8.80 -14.23 -12.69
CA GLN A 121 -9.52 -14.58 -13.92
C GLN A 121 -10.04 -13.31 -14.62
N LEU A 122 -10.59 -12.35 -13.86
CA LEU A 122 -11.11 -11.10 -14.40
C LEU A 122 -9.99 -10.21 -14.95
N ILE A 123 -8.83 -10.15 -14.27
CA ILE A 123 -7.63 -9.47 -14.77
C ILE A 123 -7.23 -10.00 -16.15
N GLN A 124 -7.29 -11.33 -16.34
CA GLN A 124 -7.01 -11.92 -17.65
C GLN A 124 -8.11 -11.63 -18.66
N LYS A 125 -9.38 -11.85 -18.30
CA LYS A 125 -10.56 -11.69 -19.17
C LYS A 125 -10.65 -10.27 -19.74
N TYR A 126 -10.57 -9.27 -18.88
CA TYR A 126 -10.68 -7.86 -19.25
C TYR A 126 -9.36 -7.24 -19.66
N GLY A 127 -8.27 -8.01 -19.57
CA GLY A 127 -6.96 -7.51 -19.89
C GLY A 127 -6.51 -6.36 -18.98
N LEU A 128 -6.84 -6.44 -17.69
CA LEU A 128 -6.36 -5.49 -16.70
C LEU A 128 -4.86 -5.71 -16.42
N VAL A 129 -4.24 -4.74 -15.77
CA VAL A 129 -2.83 -4.79 -15.41
C VAL A 129 -2.65 -5.83 -14.29
N LYS A 130 -1.80 -6.84 -14.54
CA LYS A 130 -1.51 -7.87 -13.52
C LYS A 130 -0.60 -7.37 -12.41
N ASN A 131 0.45 -6.63 -12.79
CA ASN A 131 1.40 -6.00 -11.88
C ASN A 131 1.43 -4.52 -12.20
N SER A 132 1.08 -3.69 -11.22
CA SER A 132 1.19 -2.24 -11.31
C SER A 132 2.64 -1.85 -11.65
N PRO A 133 2.82 -0.91 -12.59
CA PRO A 133 4.13 -0.35 -12.89
C PRO A 133 4.58 0.71 -11.86
N ASN A 134 3.73 1.05 -10.88
CA ASN A 134 4.07 2.02 -9.84
C ASN A 134 5.21 1.48 -8.96
N GLU A 135 6.22 2.30 -8.71
CA GLU A 135 7.41 1.91 -7.94
C GLU A 135 7.07 1.48 -6.51
N TRP A 136 6.08 2.12 -5.87
CA TRP A 136 5.60 1.74 -4.53
C TRP A 136 4.96 0.36 -4.54
N ASP A 137 4.08 0.09 -5.51
CA ASP A 137 3.46 -1.23 -5.65
C ASP A 137 4.53 -2.29 -5.92
N VAL A 138 5.50 -2.02 -6.79
CA VAL A 138 6.63 -2.92 -7.06
C VAL A 138 7.44 -3.21 -5.80
N ALA A 139 7.74 -2.18 -5.02
CA ALA A 139 8.51 -2.31 -3.80
C ALA A 139 7.74 -3.07 -2.69
N LYS A 140 6.40 -2.98 -2.69
CA LYS A 140 5.47 -3.86 -1.94
C LYS A 140 5.19 -5.21 -2.63
N GLN A 141 6.08 -5.67 -3.51
CA GLN A 141 5.97 -6.94 -4.26
C GLN A 141 4.69 -7.10 -5.09
N ASN A 142 4.03 -6.00 -5.45
CA ASN A 142 2.73 -5.96 -6.11
C ASN A 142 1.63 -6.70 -5.34
N TYR A 143 1.77 -6.81 -4.01
CA TYR A 143 0.89 -7.60 -3.16
C TYR A 143 -0.55 -7.08 -3.19
N TYR A 144 -1.34 -7.71 -4.07
CA TYR A 144 -2.72 -7.32 -4.37
C TYR A 144 -2.87 -5.80 -4.46
N TYR A 145 -2.07 -5.17 -5.33
CA TYR A 145 -2.01 -3.70 -5.47
C TYR A 145 -3.38 -3.06 -5.69
N TYR A 146 -4.27 -3.78 -6.36
CA TYR A 146 -5.63 -3.34 -6.65
C TYR A 146 -6.57 -3.38 -5.45
N LEU A 147 -6.19 -4.00 -4.33
CA LEU A 147 -7.01 -4.04 -3.12
C LEU A 147 -6.63 -2.89 -2.19
N GLN A 148 -7.60 -2.03 -1.89
CA GLN A 148 -7.51 -0.92 -0.95
C GLN A 148 -8.64 -0.95 0.07
N LEU A 149 -8.30 -0.57 1.31
CA LEU A 149 -9.18 -0.61 2.46
C LEU A 149 -8.96 0.66 3.27
N ASN A 150 -10.05 1.30 3.66
CA ASN A 150 -10.03 2.44 4.58
C ASN A 150 -11.12 2.20 5.62
N ILE A 151 -10.83 2.46 6.90
CA ILE A 151 -11.78 2.29 7.99
C ILE A 151 -11.98 3.66 8.66
N ASP A 152 -13.18 3.90 9.19
CA ASP A 152 -13.43 5.09 9.98
C ASP A 152 -12.46 5.14 11.17
N SER A 153 -11.78 6.27 11.38
CA SER A 153 -10.68 6.38 12.35
C SER A 153 -11.07 5.99 13.78
N GLN A 154 -12.31 6.21 14.20
CA GLN A 154 -12.78 5.79 15.51
C GLN A 154 -13.04 4.28 15.56
N GLN A 155 -13.64 3.73 14.51
CA GLN A 155 -13.84 2.28 14.38
C GLN A 155 -12.50 1.52 14.28
N GLU A 156 -11.53 2.07 13.56
CA GLU A 156 -10.19 1.49 13.41
C GLU A 156 -9.50 1.35 14.77
N LYS A 157 -9.53 2.39 15.61
CA LYS A 157 -8.99 2.32 16.98
C LYS A 157 -9.63 1.21 17.81
N GLU A 158 -10.96 1.07 17.74
CA GLU A 158 -11.67 0.00 18.47
C GLU A 158 -11.28 -1.40 17.96
N LEU A 159 -11.02 -1.53 16.67
CA LEU A 159 -10.59 -2.78 16.05
C LEU A 159 -9.13 -3.10 16.37
N LEU A 160 -8.24 -2.10 16.37
CA LEU A 160 -6.85 -2.20 16.82
C LEU A 160 -6.76 -2.60 18.29
N ASP A 161 -7.57 -2.02 19.17
CA ASP A 161 -7.65 -2.39 20.59
C ASP A 161 -8.07 -3.85 20.81
N LYS A 162 -8.92 -4.39 19.93
CA LYS A 162 -9.29 -5.81 19.95
C LYS A 162 -8.17 -6.68 19.40
N PHE A 163 -7.53 -6.24 18.32
CA PHE A 163 -6.41 -6.92 17.70
C PHE A 163 -5.23 -7.06 18.68
N THR A 164 -4.80 -5.99 19.34
CA THR A 164 -3.69 -6.02 20.31
C THR A 164 -3.93 -7.01 21.47
N LYS A 165 -5.19 -7.29 21.82
CA LYS A 165 -5.56 -8.27 22.85
C LYS A 165 -5.62 -9.70 22.32
N ASN A 166 -6.05 -9.90 21.07
CA ASN A 166 -6.40 -11.21 20.54
C ASN A 166 -5.42 -11.72 19.47
N ASN A 167 -4.49 -10.88 19.01
CA ASN A 167 -3.55 -11.10 17.90
C ASN A 167 -4.22 -11.73 16.65
N SER A 168 -5.44 -11.30 16.33
CA SER A 168 -6.24 -11.83 15.22
C SER A 168 -7.26 -10.82 14.70
N ILE A 169 -7.55 -10.92 13.40
CA ILE A 169 -8.52 -10.09 12.67
C ILE A 169 -9.50 -11.07 12.02
N ASN A 170 -10.78 -11.02 12.41
CA ASN A 170 -11.83 -11.80 11.74
C ASN A 170 -12.56 -10.91 10.73
N THR A 171 -12.17 -10.98 9.46
CA THR A 171 -12.76 -10.13 8.42
C THR A 171 -14.20 -10.53 8.08
N ILE A 172 -14.59 -11.79 8.32
CA ILE A 172 -15.97 -12.26 8.13
C ILE A 172 -16.92 -11.51 9.08
N ASP A 173 -16.49 -11.29 10.33
CA ASP A 173 -17.30 -10.57 11.32
C ASP A 173 -17.19 -9.05 11.14
N ILE A 174 -16.02 -8.55 10.77
CA ILE A 174 -15.75 -7.10 10.76
C ILE A 174 -16.31 -6.43 9.51
N VAL A 175 -16.11 -7.01 8.31
CA VAL A 175 -16.50 -6.36 7.03
C VAL A 175 -17.99 -5.97 7.00
N PRO A 176 -18.94 -6.82 7.46
CA PRO A 176 -20.35 -6.43 7.55
C PRO A 176 -20.67 -5.25 8.47
N MET A 177 -19.78 -4.93 9.42
CA MET A 177 -19.98 -3.91 10.46
C MET A 177 -19.27 -2.60 10.15
N LEU A 178 -18.51 -2.52 9.06
CA LEU A 178 -17.76 -1.33 8.71
C LEU A 178 -18.70 -0.15 8.44
N LYS A 179 -18.41 0.99 9.06
CA LYS A 179 -19.17 2.22 8.86
C LYS A 179 -18.74 2.89 7.57
N ARG A 180 -19.68 3.02 6.63
CA ARG A 180 -19.44 3.74 5.38
C ARG A 180 -19.46 5.25 5.63
N SER A 181 -18.50 5.96 5.05
CA SER A 181 -18.55 7.41 4.87
C SER A 181 -18.13 7.80 3.46
N GLU A 182 -18.32 9.09 3.13
CA GLU A 182 -17.92 9.66 1.84
C GLU A 182 -16.42 9.43 1.57
N PRO A 183 -16.01 9.33 0.29
CA PRO A 183 -14.65 8.94 -0.05
C PRO A 183 -13.61 9.97 0.41
N ILE A 184 -12.42 9.49 0.79
CA ILE A 184 -11.28 10.34 1.17
C ILE A 184 -10.62 10.96 -0.08
N ARG A 185 -10.53 10.18 -1.17
CA ARG A 185 -9.97 10.58 -2.48
C ARG A 185 -10.38 9.57 -3.56
N ASN A 186 -10.87 10.04 -4.72
CA ASN A 186 -11.41 9.19 -5.80
C ASN A 186 -12.47 8.19 -5.26
N ALA A 187 -12.68 7.07 -5.97
CA ALA A 187 -13.53 5.97 -5.53
C ALA A 187 -12.95 5.11 -4.37
N SER A 188 -12.04 5.62 -3.53
CA SER A 188 -11.51 4.90 -2.36
C SER A 188 -12.38 5.17 -1.12
N TYR A 189 -13.51 4.46 -1.03
CA TYR A 189 -14.51 4.67 0.03
C TYR A 189 -14.05 4.14 1.40
N ILE A 190 -14.43 4.83 2.47
CA ILE A 190 -14.28 4.35 3.85
C ILE A 190 -15.35 3.30 4.15
N GLY A 191 -14.96 2.25 4.86
CA GLY A 191 -15.83 1.16 5.27
C GLY A 191 -16.27 0.26 4.11
N VAL A 192 -15.46 0.22 3.05
CA VAL A 192 -15.72 -0.51 1.80
C VAL A 192 -14.46 -1.30 1.41
N ILE A 193 -14.66 -2.49 0.84
CA ILE A 193 -13.58 -3.25 0.20
C ILE A 193 -13.43 -2.71 -1.23
N ASN A 194 -12.35 -1.96 -1.48
CA ASN A 194 -12.15 -1.29 -2.77
C ASN A 194 -11.20 -2.12 -3.66
N PHE A 195 -11.70 -2.53 -4.83
CA PHE A 195 -10.92 -3.14 -5.90
C PHE A 195 -10.67 -2.11 -7.01
N ILE A 196 -9.47 -1.53 -7.04
CA ILE A 196 -9.02 -0.53 -8.00
C ILE A 196 -8.11 -1.18 -9.04
N TYR A 197 -8.73 -1.65 -10.11
CA TYR A 197 -8.01 -2.26 -11.22
C TYR A 197 -7.48 -1.20 -12.18
N GLN A 198 -6.26 -1.40 -12.67
CA GLN A 198 -5.67 -0.53 -13.68
C GLN A 198 -5.86 -1.14 -15.08
N PHE A 199 -6.17 -0.29 -16.06
CA PHE A 199 -6.16 -0.63 -17.48
C PHE A 199 -5.13 0.24 -18.23
N ASP A 200 -4.18 -0.41 -18.88
CA ASP A 200 -3.09 0.27 -19.61
C ASP A 200 -3.52 0.58 -21.05
N GLN A 201 -3.88 1.84 -21.30
CA GLN A 201 -4.33 2.32 -22.60
C GLN A 201 -3.21 2.35 -23.67
N TYR A 202 -1.94 2.32 -23.26
CA TYR A 202 -0.83 2.28 -24.22
C TYR A 202 -0.62 0.87 -24.76
N LYS A 203 -0.66 -0.13 -23.89
CA LYS A 203 -0.40 -1.53 -24.28
C LYS A 203 -1.59 -2.21 -24.96
N LYS A 204 -2.79 -1.62 -24.86
CA LYS A 204 -4.03 -2.25 -25.32
C LYS A 204 -4.83 -1.33 -26.22
N THR A 205 -5.25 -1.88 -27.35
CA THR A 205 -6.12 -1.23 -28.34
C THR A 205 -7.60 -1.47 -28.07
N ASN A 206 -7.94 -2.25 -27.05
CA ASN A 206 -9.32 -2.55 -26.68
C ASN A 206 -9.93 -1.36 -25.92
N ASN A 207 -11.26 -1.26 -25.97
CA ASN A 207 -12.00 -0.32 -25.13
C ASN A 207 -11.75 -0.62 -23.65
N VAL A 208 -11.68 0.44 -22.84
CA VAL A 208 -11.58 0.31 -21.38
C VAL A 208 -12.84 -0.41 -20.87
N PRO A 209 -12.69 -1.51 -20.11
CA PRO A 209 -13.83 -2.27 -19.61
C PRO A 209 -14.65 -1.42 -18.62
N LYS A 210 -15.97 -1.61 -18.60
CA LYS A 210 -16.83 -0.93 -17.63
C LYS A 210 -16.77 -1.69 -16.30
N ALA A 211 -16.72 -0.95 -15.19
CA ALA A 211 -16.75 -1.54 -13.86
C ALA A 211 -17.98 -2.42 -13.63
N MET A 212 -19.13 -2.08 -14.23
CA MET A 212 -20.36 -2.88 -14.15
C MET A 212 -20.17 -4.29 -14.73
N ASP A 213 -19.46 -4.44 -15.85
CA ASP A 213 -19.21 -5.76 -16.45
C ASP A 213 -18.41 -6.67 -15.50
N ILE A 214 -17.45 -6.07 -14.78
CA ILE A 214 -16.63 -6.76 -13.78
C ILE A 214 -17.47 -7.10 -12.54
N VAL A 215 -18.33 -6.19 -12.10
CA VAL A 215 -19.28 -6.42 -10.98
C VAL A 215 -20.22 -7.57 -11.29
N GLU A 216 -20.78 -7.64 -12.49
CA GLU A 216 -21.66 -8.74 -12.92
C GLU A 216 -20.95 -10.09 -12.88
N ASP A 217 -19.70 -10.17 -13.34
CA ASP A 217 -18.93 -11.41 -13.25
C ASP A 217 -18.64 -11.83 -11.81
N PHE A 218 -18.31 -10.87 -10.93
CA PHE A 218 -18.12 -11.16 -9.52
C PHE A 218 -19.41 -11.67 -8.87
N ILE A 219 -20.54 -11.00 -9.12
CA ILE A 219 -21.86 -11.42 -8.64
C ILE A 219 -22.18 -12.82 -9.11
N ASN A 220 -21.97 -13.12 -10.39
CA ASN A 220 -22.22 -14.45 -10.97
C ASN A 220 -21.33 -15.54 -10.36
N SER A 221 -20.16 -15.17 -9.84
CA SER A 221 -19.25 -16.10 -9.16
C SER A 221 -19.66 -16.40 -7.70
N GLY A 222 -20.48 -15.56 -7.07
CA GLY A 222 -20.97 -15.74 -5.71
C GLY A 222 -19.89 -15.69 -4.61
N VAL A 223 -18.73 -15.09 -4.89
CA VAL A 223 -17.57 -15.09 -3.97
C VAL A 223 -17.62 -14.01 -2.89
N PHE A 224 -18.42 -12.96 -3.08
CA PHE A 224 -18.51 -11.90 -2.08
C PHE A 224 -19.42 -12.30 -0.92
N MET A 225 -18.89 -12.18 0.30
CA MET A 225 -19.68 -12.28 1.52
C MET A 225 -20.42 -10.97 1.81
N LYS A 226 -21.28 -10.95 2.83
CA LYS A 226 -21.97 -9.75 3.28
C LYS A 226 -20.98 -8.59 3.49
N GLY A 227 -21.29 -7.43 2.93
CA GLY A 227 -20.40 -6.26 2.99
C GLY A 227 -20.73 -5.23 1.94
N VAL A 228 -19.88 -4.20 1.86
CA VAL A 228 -19.94 -3.18 0.82
C VAL A 228 -18.63 -3.20 0.04
N TYR A 229 -18.76 -3.18 -1.28
CA TYR A 229 -17.67 -3.37 -2.22
C TYR A 229 -17.70 -2.28 -3.28
N ASN A 230 -16.51 -1.90 -3.75
CA ASN A 230 -16.35 -1.01 -4.88
C ASN A 230 -15.44 -1.66 -5.91
N ILE A 231 -15.87 -1.70 -7.16
CA ILE A 231 -14.99 -1.99 -8.30
C ILE A 231 -14.75 -0.68 -9.04
N TYR A 232 -13.48 -0.29 -9.15
CA TYR A 232 -13.04 0.87 -9.90
C TYR A 232 -12.06 0.44 -11.00
N VAL A 233 -12.37 0.80 -12.24
CA VAL A 233 -11.46 0.67 -13.38
C VAL A 233 -10.82 2.02 -13.63
N GLN A 234 -9.55 2.12 -13.26
CA GLN A 234 -8.72 3.29 -13.48
C GLN A 234 -7.88 3.13 -14.75
N THR A 235 -7.67 4.23 -15.48
CA THR A 235 -6.77 4.23 -16.64
C THR A 235 -5.36 4.64 -16.26
N ILE A 236 -4.40 3.90 -16.82
CA ILE A 236 -2.98 4.26 -16.79
C ILE A 236 -2.44 4.31 -18.22
N ASN A 237 -1.36 5.07 -18.41
CA ASN A 237 -0.64 5.13 -19.67
C ASN A 237 0.84 4.91 -19.37
N THR A 238 1.38 3.75 -19.77
CA THR A 238 2.80 3.43 -19.59
C THR A 238 3.66 3.75 -20.82
N GLY A 239 3.08 4.44 -21.81
CA GLY A 239 3.76 4.85 -23.03
C GLY A 239 4.75 6.00 -22.84
N PRO A 240 5.64 6.23 -23.81
CA PRO A 240 6.62 7.32 -23.77
C PRO A 240 5.96 8.71 -23.82
N ASP A 241 4.79 8.79 -24.45
CA ASP A 241 3.96 9.99 -24.46
C ASP A 241 2.97 9.90 -23.29
N MET A 242 3.31 10.52 -22.16
CA MET A 242 2.44 10.69 -20.98
C MET A 242 1.27 11.65 -21.27
N LYS A 243 0.60 11.50 -22.42
CA LYS A 243 -0.58 12.31 -22.74
C LYS A 243 -1.66 12.07 -21.69
N LEU A 244 -2.37 13.16 -21.38
CA LEU A 244 -3.45 13.21 -20.40
C LEU A 244 -4.43 12.07 -20.63
N LYS A 245 -4.78 11.43 -19.52
CA LYS A 245 -5.79 10.39 -19.40
C LYS A 245 -7.09 10.86 -20.02
N ASP A 246 -7.88 9.94 -20.56
CA ASP A 246 -9.30 10.20 -20.79
C ASP A 246 -10.04 9.84 -19.49
N PRO A 247 -10.28 10.81 -18.57
CA PRO A 247 -10.99 10.53 -17.31
C PRO A 247 -12.42 10.00 -17.57
N ASP A 248 -13.02 10.30 -18.72
CA ASP A 248 -14.34 9.79 -19.09
C ASP A 248 -14.33 8.28 -19.41
N ALA A 249 -13.14 7.69 -19.62
CA ALA A 249 -12.98 6.27 -19.83
C ALA A 249 -12.99 5.45 -18.52
N GLU A 250 -12.75 6.10 -17.38
CA GLU A 250 -12.77 5.47 -16.07
C GLU A 250 -14.21 5.18 -15.61
N SER A 251 -14.39 4.17 -14.76
CA SER A 251 -15.71 3.85 -14.22
C SER A 251 -15.59 3.14 -12.89
N HIS A 252 -16.53 3.42 -11.98
CA HIS A 252 -16.63 2.72 -10.70
C HIS A 252 -18.07 2.29 -10.43
N VAL A 253 -18.24 1.24 -9.64
CA VAL A 253 -19.54 0.76 -9.18
C VAL A 253 -19.41 0.36 -7.72
N LEU A 254 -20.21 1.02 -6.88
CA LEU A 254 -20.38 0.71 -5.47
C LEU A 254 -21.61 -0.19 -5.30
N PHE A 255 -21.51 -1.25 -4.52
CA PHE A 255 -22.62 -2.17 -4.29
C PHE A 255 -22.50 -2.85 -2.92
N SER A 256 -23.64 -3.27 -2.38
CA SER A 256 -23.71 -4.10 -1.17
C SER A 256 -24.01 -5.55 -1.52
N VAL A 257 -23.63 -6.46 -0.62
CA VAL A 257 -24.04 -7.85 -0.62
C VAL A 257 -24.67 -8.17 0.74
N ASP A 258 -25.83 -8.83 0.74
CA ASP A 258 -26.55 -9.24 1.96
C ASP A 258 -26.12 -10.63 2.47
N GLU A 259 -26.76 -11.10 3.54
CA GLU A 259 -26.49 -12.43 4.14
C GLU A 259 -26.80 -13.61 3.22
N ASN A 260 -27.66 -13.40 2.22
CA ASN A 260 -28.09 -14.43 1.27
C ASN A 260 -27.30 -14.36 -0.05
N GLY A 261 -26.34 -13.43 -0.17
CA GLY A 261 -25.60 -13.16 -1.41
C GLY A 261 -26.37 -12.32 -2.44
N ASN A 262 -27.51 -11.74 -2.08
CA ASN A 262 -28.17 -10.78 -2.95
C ASN A 262 -27.38 -9.47 -2.97
N HIS A 263 -27.40 -8.76 -4.09
CA HIS A 263 -26.65 -7.54 -4.28
C HIS A 263 -27.55 -6.36 -4.63
N GLU A 264 -27.14 -5.17 -4.24
CA GLU A 264 -27.79 -3.91 -4.58
C GLU A 264 -26.74 -2.88 -5.00
N ILE A 265 -26.94 -2.25 -6.16
CA ILE A 265 -26.08 -1.15 -6.60
C ILE A 265 -26.40 0.08 -5.76
N ILE A 266 -25.36 0.66 -5.14
CA ILE A 266 -25.48 1.88 -4.35
C ILE A 266 -25.19 3.06 -5.28
N PRO A 267 -26.14 3.98 -5.49
CA PRO A 267 -25.91 5.15 -6.33
C PRO A 267 -24.78 6.00 -5.78
N THR A 268 -23.78 6.27 -6.62
CA THR A 268 -22.71 7.22 -6.32
C THR A 268 -23.01 8.55 -7.00
N PRO A 269 -22.79 9.70 -6.34
CA PRO A 269 -22.83 10.99 -7.02
C PRO A 269 -21.83 10.96 -8.18
N LYS A 270 -22.19 11.52 -9.34
CA LYS A 270 -21.18 11.80 -10.37
C LYS A 270 -20.14 12.72 -9.74
N GLU A 271 -18.91 12.24 -9.59
CA GLU A 271 -17.77 13.09 -9.23
C GLU A 271 -17.65 14.15 -10.33
N LEU A 272 -17.89 15.41 -9.97
CA LEU A 272 -17.57 16.55 -10.81
C LEU A 272 -16.04 16.72 -10.71
N TYR A 273 -15.30 16.09 -11.62
CA TYR A 273 -13.87 16.32 -11.78
C TYR A 273 -13.59 17.74 -12.29
#